data_AF-A0A1I6WMB1-F1
#
_entry.id   AF-A0A1I6WMB1-F1
#
_cell.length_a   1.000
_cell.length_b   1.000
_cell.length_c   1.000
_cell.angle_alpha   90.00
_cell.angle_beta   90.00
_cell.angle_gamma   90.00
#
_symmetry.space_group_name_H-M   'P 1'
#
loop_
_entity.id
_entity.type
_entity.pdbx_description
1 polymer ?
#
loop_
_entity_poly.entity_id
_entity_poly.type
_entity_poly.pdbx_seq_one_letter_code
_entity_poly.pdbx_strand_id
1 'polypeptide(L)'
;MNDASWIDATGAAMWALVERYTGQVGYKRGTKASGLNDHPPVIDCSGWTALLLSEGMAAANRKAGRLLFSDADVAAVHTWSDRLIENLERRSGFIVTGDHITVAELPPFATIGLQQGGGTWAKNHPRPRGITHVVQVVHCPGDHAPYVSEAQRMAEPYGLRLLPLAEWIAGTQDNLKPGMAWAVAPFAG
;
A
#
# COMPACT_ATOMS: atom_id res chain seq x y z
N MET A 1 -0.65 -1.28 -28.76
CA MET A 1 -1.48 -0.84 -27.61
C MET A 1 -0.52 -0.31 -26.57
N ASN A 2 -0.66 0.95 -26.16
CA ASN A 2 0.27 1.58 -25.22
C ASN A 2 0.06 1.00 -23.82
N ASP A 3 1.13 0.43 -23.25
CA ASP A 3 1.18 -0.06 -21.86
C ASP A 3 0.87 1.04 -20.83
N ALA A 4 1.04 2.32 -21.20
CA ALA A 4 0.63 3.46 -20.38
C ALA A 4 -0.88 3.46 -20.05
N SER A 5 -1.73 2.85 -20.88
CA SER A 5 -3.18 3.00 -20.72
C SER A 5 -3.78 2.14 -19.59
N TRP A 6 -3.16 1.01 -19.24
CA TRP A 6 -3.67 0.15 -18.15
C TRP A 6 -3.19 0.62 -16.79
N ILE A 7 -2.00 1.22 -16.70
CA ILE A 7 -1.50 1.77 -15.43
C ILE A 7 -2.33 2.99 -14.99
N ASP A 8 -2.81 3.81 -15.94
CA ASP A 8 -3.74 4.90 -15.64
C ASP A 8 -5.06 4.36 -15.06
N ALA A 9 -5.58 3.26 -15.63
CA ALA A 9 -6.80 2.62 -15.13
C ALA A 9 -6.60 2.04 -13.72
N THR A 10 -5.44 1.44 -13.45
CA THR A 10 -5.01 1.01 -12.12
C THR A 10 -5.01 2.15 -11.11
N GLY A 11 -4.37 3.28 -11.47
CA GLY A 11 -4.32 4.48 -10.63
C GLY A 11 -5.71 5.03 -10.33
N ALA A 12 -6.55 5.20 -11.36
CA ALA A 12 -7.90 5.70 -11.21
C ALA A 12 -8.78 4.81 -10.31
N ALA A 13 -8.65 3.49 -10.42
CA ALA A 13 -9.43 2.55 -9.61
C ALA A 13 -9.03 2.59 -8.13
N MET A 14 -7.73 2.68 -7.83
CA MET A 14 -7.24 2.90 -6.46
C MET A 14 -7.72 4.26 -5.91
N TRP A 15 -7.62 5.32 -6.72
CA TRP A 15 -8.02 6.66 -6.30
C TRP A 15 -9.51 6.74 -5.95
N ALA A 16 -10.38 6.11 -6.73
CA ALA A 16 -11.82 6.08 -6.45
C ALA A 16 -12.15 5.47 -5.07
N LEU A 17 -11.38 4.46 -4.63
CA LEU A 17 -11.50 3.91 -3.27
C LEU A 17 -11.01 4.92 -2.21
N VAL A 18 -9.88 5.57 -2.47
CA VAL A 18 -9.31 6.58 -1.58
C VAL A 18 -10.29 7.72 -1.35
N GLU A 19 -10.87 8.29 -2.41
CA GLU A 19 -11.88 9.35 -2.32
C GLU A 19 -13.11 8.91 -1.54
N ARG A 20 -13.55 7.66 -1.75
CA ARG A 20 -14.74 7.13 -1.10
C ARG A 20 -14.57 6.95 0.41
N TYR A 21 -13.40 6.50 0.87
CA TYR A 21 -13.24 5.98 2.24
C TYR A 21 -12.34 6.83 3.16
N THR A 22 -11.50 7.72 2.62
CA THR A 22 -10.63 8.58 3.43
C THR A 22 -11.46 9.47 4.35
N GLY A 23 -11.06 9.56 5.63
CA GLY A 23 -11.75 10.34 6.65
C GLY A 23 -13.06 9.74 7.17
N GLN A 24 -13.53 8.62 6.61
CA GLN A 24 -14.81 7.98 7.00
C GLN A 24 -14.61 6.62 7.70
N VAL A 25 -13.44 6.00 7.55
CA VAL A 25 -13.15 4.64 8.03
C VAL A 25 -12.08 4.68 9.12
N GLY A 26 -12.37 4.06 10.26
CA GLY A 26 -11.44 3.94 11.39
C GLY A 26 -10.42 2.82 11.22
N TYR A 27 -9.47 2.74 12.17
CA TYR A 27 -8.48 1.66 12.19
C TYR A 27 -8.88 0.56 13.18
N LYS A 28 -8.82 -0.71 12.74
CA LYS A 28 -8.90 -1.87 13.63
C LYS A 28 -7.96 -2.97 13.18
N ARG A 29 -6.93 -3.26 13.99
CA ARG A 29 -5.92 -4.29 13.72
C ARG A 29 -6.58 -5.64 13.42
N GLY A 30 -6.13 -6.29 12.35
CA GLY A 30 -6.62 -7.61 11.92
C GLY A 30 -7.87 -7.55 11.04
N THR A 31 -8.54 -6.39 10.95
CA THR A 31 -9.74 -6.25 10.12
C THR A 31 -9.37 -6.01 8.65
N LYS A 32 -9.95 -6.80 7.76
CA LYS A 32 -9.75 -6.68 6.30
C LYS A 32 -10.95 -5.98 5.65
N ALA A 33 -11.06 -6.05 4.32
CA ALA A 33 -12.09 -5.33 3.54
C ALA A 33 -13.53 -5.55 4.03
N SER A 34 -13.85 -6.71 4.62
CA SER A 34 -15.19 -6.96 5.18
C SER A 34 -15.59 -5.98 6.30
N GLY A 35 -14.63 -5.41 7.02
CA GLY A 35 -14.88 -4.41 8.07
C GLY A 35 -15.34 -3.05 7.56
N LEU A 36 -15.28 -2.81 6.23
CA LEU A 36 -15.92 -1.64 5.63
C LEU A 36 -17.46 -1.71 5.70
N ASN A 37 -18.02 -2.89 6.00
CA ASN A 37 -19.45 -3.07 6.23
C ASN A 37 -19.85 -2.93 7.71
N ASP A 38 -18.89 -2.75 8.62
CA ASP A 38 -19.17 -2.54 10.04
C ASP A 38 -19.73 -1.13 10.31
N HIS A 39 -20.34 -0.93 11.47
CA HIS A 39 -20.81 0.37 11.95
C HIS A 39 -20.24 0.68 13.35
N PRO A 40 -19.24 1.57 13.48
CA PRO A 40 -18.57 2.32 12.41
C PRO A 40 -17.62 1.44 11.55
N PRO A 41 -17.36 1.81 10.28
CA PRO A 41 -16.50 1.03 9.40
C PRO A 41 -15.03 1.10 9.84
N VAL A 42 -14.33 -0.03 9.78
CA VAL A 42 -12.93 -0.12 10.21
C VAL A 42 -12.10 -1.07 9.33
N ILE A 43 -10.80 -0.79 9.21
CA ILE A 43 -9.86 -1.63 8.47
C ILE A 43 -8.44 -1.53 9.03
N ASP A 44 -7.59 -2.54 8.81
CA ASP A 44 -6.15 -2.48 9.10
C ASP A 44 -5.32 -2.06 7.88
N CYS A 45 -4.04 -1.75 8.11
CA CYS A 45 -3.11 -1.24 7.09
C CYS A 45 -2.95 -2.19 5.90
N SER A 46 -2.74 -3.48 6.18
CA SER A 46 -2.61 -4.51 5.15
C SER A 46 -3.92 -4.80 4.42
N GLY A 47 -5.07 -4.73 5.10
CA GLY A 47 -6.39 -4.91 4.50
C GLY A 47 -6.73 -3.79 3.55
N TRP A 48 -6.40 -2.55 3.91
CA TRP A 48 -6.57 -1.39 3.04
C TRP A 48 -5.66 -1.46 1.82
N THR A 49 -4.36 -1.71 2.04
CA THR A 49 -3.39 -1.85 0.95
C THR A 49 -3.77 -2.99 -0.01
N ALA A 50 -4.17 -4.15 0.51
CA ALA A 50 -4.62 -5.27 -0.31
C ALA A 50 -5.85 -4.93 -1.14
N LEU A 51 -6.82 -4.21 -0.57
CA LEU A 51 -8.01 -3.77 -1.30
C LEU A 51 -7.63 -2.85 -2.47
N LEU A 52 -6.81 -1.82 -2.23
CA LEU A 52 -6.33 -0.92 -3.28
C LEU A 52 -5.61 -1.70 -4.40
N LEU A 53 -4.66 -2.56 -4.03
CA LEU A 53 -3.89 -3.34 -5.01
C LEU A 53 -4.78 -4.28 -5.82
N SER A 54 -5.70 -5.00 -5.18
CA SER A 54 -6.63 -5.92 -5.86
C SER A 54 -7.52 -5.20 -6.88
N GLU A 55 -8.04 -4.03 -6.55
CA GLU A 55 -8.87 -3.24 -7.47
C GLU A 55 -8.02 -2.66 -8.61
N GLY A 56 -6.80 -2.22 -8.31
CA GLY A 56 -5.83 -1.77 -9.29
C GLY A 56 -5.44 -2.86 -10.30
N MET A 57 -5.19 -4.09 -9.84
CA MET A 57 -4.89 -5.25 -10.67
C MET A 57 -6.10 -5.64 -11.54
N ALA A 58 -7.30 -5.64 -10.97
CA ALA A 58 -8.54 -5.93 -11.72
C ALA A 58 -8.80 -4.88 -12.81
N ALA A 59 -8.58 -3.60 -12.52
CA ALA A 59 -8.69 -2.52 -13.50
C ALA A 59 -7.66 -2.66 -14.63
N ALA A 60 -6.41 -3.05 -14.31
CA ALA A 60 -5.38 -3.32 -15.30
C ALA A 60 -5.82 -4.42 -16.28
N ASN A 61 -6.29 -5.56 -15.75
CA ASN A 61 -6.77 -6.69 -16.56
C ASN A 61 -7.92 -6.26 -17.48
N ARG A 62 -8.93 -5.56 -16.93
CA ARG A 62 -10.07 -5.06 -17.72
C ARG A 62 -9.61 -4.14 -18.84
N LYS A 63 -8.69 -3.20 -18.55
CA LYS A 63 -8.22 -2.21 -19.52
C LYS A 63 -7.31 -2.83 -20.59
N ALA A 64 -6.48 -3.80 -20.23
CA ALA A 64 -5.59 -4.50 -21.15
C ALA A 64 -6.33 -5.53 -22.03
N GLY A 65 -7.56 -5.91 -21.67
CA GLY A 65 -8.33 -6.94 -22.36
C GLY A 65 -7.71 -8.34 -22.27
N ARG A 66 -6.78 -8.55 -21.33
CA ARG A 66 -6.06 -9.81 -21.08
C ARG A 66 -5.64 -9.89 -19.61
N LEU A 67 -5.25 -11.08 -19.18
CA LEU A 67 -4.74 -11.30 -17.83
C LEU A 67 -3.30 -10.79 -17.73
N LEU A 68 -3.12 -9.64 -17.07
CA LEU A 68 -1.82 -9.13 -16.59
C LEU A 68 -1.51 -9.68 -15.20
N PHE A 69 -2.53 -9.77 -14.35
CA PHE A 69 -2.45 -10.28 -12.99
C PHE A 69 -3.40 -11.47 -12.85
N SER A 70 -2.88 -12.61 -12.43
CA SER A 70 -3.67 -13.81 -12.18
C SER A 70 -4.44 -13.73 -10.86
N ASP A 71 -5.39 -14.64 -10.67
CA ASP A 71 -6.07 -14.78 -9.37
C ASP A 71 -5.09 -15.11 -8.24
N ALA A 72 -3.98 -15.78 -8.55
CA ALA A 72 -2.91 -16.04 -7.59
C ALA A 72 -2.18 -14.76 -7.18
N ASP A 73 -1.97 -13.82 -8.11
CA ASP A 73 -1.37 -12.52 -7.81
C ASP A 73 -2.29 -11.68 -6.91
N VAL A 74 -3.60 -11.68 -7.22
CA VAL A 74 -4.62 -11.01 -6.39
C VAL A 74 -4.69 -11.65 -5.01
N ALA A 75 -4.72 -12.98 -4.92
CA ALA A 75 -4.72 -13.69 -3.63
C ALA A 75 -3.45 -13.41 -2.81
N ALA A 76 -2.29 -13.23 -3.47
CA ALA A 76 -1.02 -13.00 -2.80
C ALA A 76 -0.94 -11.65 -2.06
N VAL A 77 -1.72 -10.65 -2.44
CA VAL A 77 -1.76 -9.36 -1.71
C VAL A 77 -2.70 -9.40 -0.51
N HIS A 78 -3.66 -10.32 -0.43
CA HIS A 78 -4.58 -10.48 0.70
C HIS A 78 -3.93 -11.22 1.88
N THR A 79 -2.94 -10.57 2.49
CA THR A 79 -2.16 -11.13 3.60
C THR A 79 -1.75 -10.05 4.59
N TRP A 80 -0.81 -10.35 5.49
CA TRP A 80 -0.24 -9.41 6.44
C TRP A 80 0.86 -8.54 5.80
N SER A 81 1.11 -7.35 6.36
CA SER A 81 2.02 -6.33 5.83
C SER A 81 3.39 -6.85 5.39
N ASP A 82 4.00 -7.70 6.20
CA ASP A 82 5.27 -8.38 5.94
C ASP A 82 5.21 -9.28 4.71
N ARG A 83 4.27 -10.23 4.72
CA ARG A 83 4.12 -11.19 3.62
C ARG A 83 3.67 -10.52 2.32
N LEU A 84 2.92 -9.42 2.42
CA LEU A 84 2.49 -8.61 1.28
C LEU A 84 3.72 -8.05 0.55
N ILE A 85 4.65 -7.41 1.29
CA ILE A 85 5.88 -6.88 0.71
C ILE A 85 6.75 -7.98 0.11
N GLU A 86 6.89 -9.13 0.78
CA GLU A 86 7.64 -10.27 0.22
C GLU A 86 7.05 -10.81 -1.09
N ASN A 87 5.72 -10.90 -1.17
CA ASN A 87 5.05 -11.40 -2.37
C ASN A 87 5.22 -10.43 -3.54
N LEU A 88 5.11 -9.12 -3.28
CA LEU A 88 5.33 -8.08 -4.28
C LEU A 88 6.80 -8.00 -4.71
N GLU A 89 7.76 -8.12 -3.79
CA GLU A 89 9.19 -8.22 -4.10
C GLU A 89 9.48 -9.43 -5.00
N ARG A 90 8.93 -10.61 -4.66
CA ARG A 90 9.12 -11.81 -5.47
C ARG A 90 8.60 -11.64 -6.89
N ARG A 91 7.46 -10.97 -7.06
CA ARG A 91 6.86 -10.72 -8.37
C ARG A 91 7.63 -9.67 -9.17
N SER A 92 7.99 -8.56 -8.54
CA SER A 92 8.66 -7.44 -9.21
C SER A 92 10.17 -7.64 -9.41
N GLY A 93 10.79 -8.53 -8.64
CA GLY A 93 12.23 -8.81 -8.69
C GLY A 93 13.11 -7.72 -8.10
N PHE A 94 12.53 -6.68 -7.49
CA PHE A 94 13.27 -5.52 -6.99
C PHE A 94 12.63 -4.92 -5.72
N ILE A 95 13.47 -4.35 -4.86
CA ILE A 95 13.06 -3.67 -3.63
C ILE A 95 13.98 -2.48 -3.36
N VAL A 96 13.40 -1.34 -3.07
CA VAL A 96 14.08 -0.13 -2.56
C VAL A 96 14.12 -0.22 -1.05
N THR A 97 15.20 0.24 -0.42
CA THR A 97 15.36 0.16 1.05
C THR A 97 15.69 1.51 1.66
N GLY A 98 15.14 1.75 2.85
CA GLY A 98 15.56 2.84 3.73
C GLY A 98 15.53 4.24 3.11
N ASP A 99 16.69 4.88 3.10
CA ASP A 99 16.96 6.24 2.67
C ASP A 99 16.76 6.48 1.17
N HIS A 100 16.69 5.40 0.37
CA HIS A 100 16.33 5.47 -1.05
C HIS A 100 14.82 5.62 -1.28
N ILE A 101 14.00 5.57 -0.23
CA ILE A 101 12.55 5.83 -0.32
C ILE A 101 12.35 7.36 -0.35
N THR A 102 12.59 7.94 -1.52
CA THR A 102 12.48 9.38 -1.79
C THR A 102 11.48 9.65 -2.91
N VAL A 103 10.97 10.89 -3.03
CA VAL A 103 10.07 11.27 -4.13
C VAL A 103 10.67 10.96 -5.51
N ALA A 104 11.99 11.07 -5.66
CA ALA A 104 12.68 10.91 -6.94
C ALA A 104 13.00 9.44 -7.30
N GLU A 105 13.21 8.58 -6.30
CA GLU A 105 13.67 7.20 -6.50
C GLU A 105 12.54 6.17 -6.35
N LEU A 106 11.37 6.58 -5.85
CA LEU A 106 10.26 5.67 -5.60
C LEU A 106 9.61 5.19 -6.91
N PRO A 107 9.34 3.88 -7.07
CA PRO A 107 8.61 3.41 -8.23
C PRO A 107 7.17 3.96 -8.24
N PRO A 108 6.55 4.14 -9.41
CA PRO A 108 5.15 4.54 -9.51
C PRO A 108 4.25 3.59 -8.72
N PHE A 109 3.34 4.16 -7.93
CA PHE A 109 2.41 3.42 -7.08
C PHE A 109 3.12 2.44 -6.13
N ALA A 110 4.32 2.76 -5.64
CA ALA A 110 5.02 1.88 -4.71
C ALA A 110 4.16 1.48 -3.50
N THR A 111 4.31 0.23 -3.07
CA THR A 111 3.85 -0.22 -1.77
C THR A 111 5.03 -0.15 -0.81
N ILE A 112 4.86 0.53 0.34
CA ILE A 112 5.95 0.76 1.29
C ILE A 112 5.64 0.03 2.59
N GLY A 113 6.50 -0.90 2.98
CA GLY A 113 6.47 -1.59 4.27
C GLY A 113 7.40 -0.92 5.28
N LEU A 114 6.93 -0.78 6.52
CA LEU A 114 7.69 -0.18 7.61
C LEU A 114 7.73 -1.09 8.83
N GLN A 115 8.88 -1.13 9.47
CA GLN A 115 9.03 -1.56 10.86
C GLN A 115 8.61 -0.39 11.77
N GLN A 116 7.32 -0.29 12.03
CA GLN A 116 6.74 0.69 12.95
C GLN A 116 6.34 0.05 14.28
N GLY A 117 6.87 0.58 15.36
CA GLY A 117 6.72 -0.03 16.69
C GLY A 117 7.71 -1.15 16.93
N GLY A 118 7.94 -1.43 18.21
CA GLY A 118 8.92 -2.40 18.68
C GLY A 118 8.50 -3.00 20.03
N GLY A 119 9.47 -3.53 20.77
CA GLY A 119 9.25 -4.10 22.09
C GLY A 119 8.84 -5.58 22.06
N THR A 120 8.20 -6.04 23.13
CA THR A 120 7.94 -7.46 23.40
C THR A 120 7.10 -8.14 22.31
N TRP A 121 6.18 -7.40 21.68
CA TRP A 121 5.33 -7.98 20.64
C TRP A 121 6.12 -8.40 19.39
N ALA A 122 7.01 -7.55 18.88
CA ALA A 122 7.85 -7.86 17.73
C ALA A 122 8.85 -9.00 18.01
N LYS A 123 9.29 -9.12 19.27
CA LYS A 123 10.13 -10.25 19.72
C LYS A 123 9.35 -11.57 19.79
N ASN A 124 8.09 -11.53 20.22
CA ASN A 124 7.25 -12.72 20.38
C ASN A 124 6.55 -13.17 19.10
N HIS A 125 6.42 -12.28 18.11
CA HIS A 125 5.80 -12.55 16.81
C HIS A 125 6.72 -12.07 15.69
N PRO A 126 7.87 -12.75 15.47
CA PRO A 126 8.84 -12.34 14.47
C PRO A 126 8.20 -12.35 13.08
N ARG A 127 8.35 -11.23 12.38
CA ARG A 127 7.92 -11.07 10.99
C ARG A 127 9.15 -10.98 10.10
N PRO A 128 9.09 -11.44 8.85
CA PRO A 128 10.09 -11.09 7.86
C PRO A 128 10.35 -9.59 7.86
N ARG A 129 11.62 -9.22 8.01
CA ARG A 129 12.09 -7.82 8.07
C ARG A 129 11.40 -6.97 9.15
N GLY A 130 10.70 -7.57 10.13
CA GLY A 130 10.01 -6.84 11.18
C GLY A 130 8.89 -5.91 10.70
N ILE A 131 8.38 -6.08 9.47
CA ILE A 131 7.38 -5.17 8.89
C ILE A 131 6.05 -5.29 9.65
N THR A 132 5.57 -4.19 10.21
CA THR A 132 4.35 -4.11 11.02
C THR A 132 3.31 -3.17 10.45
N HIS A 133 3.72 -2.28 9.54
CA HIS A 133 2.86 -1.33 8.87
C HIS A 133 3.14 -1.35 7.37
N VAL A 134 2.12 -1.06 6.57
CA VAL A 134 2.23 -0.97 5.12
C VAL A 134 1.31 0.13 4.61
N VAL A 135 1.79 0.84 3.60
CA VAL A 135 1.09 1.94 2.95
C VAL A 135 1.15 1.78 1.43
N GLN A 136 0.24 2.46 0.74
CA GLN A 136 0.16 2.43 -0.71
C GLN A 136 0.31 3.84 -1.29
N VAL A 137 1.23 4.00 -2.23
CA VAL A 137 1.30 5.21 -3.05
C VAL A 137 0.23 5.17 -4.14
N VAL A 138 -0.51 6.26 -4.25
CA VAL A 138 -1.59 6.47 -5.22
C VAL A 138 -1.37 7.81 -5.93
N HIS A 139 -1.99 7.98 -7.10
CA HIS A 139 -1.95 9.24 -7.84
C HIS A 139 -3.38 9.72 -8.07
N CYS A 140 -3.61 11.02 -7.92
CA CYS A 140 -4.87 11.63 -8.33
C CYS A 140 -4.92 11.68 -9.87
N PRO A 141 -6.01 11.22 -10.50
CA PRO A 141 -6.19 11.39 -11.93
C PRO A 141 -6.13 12.88 -12.31
N GLY A 142 -5.18 13.25 -13.17
CA GLY A 142 -5.07 14.59 -13.76
C GLY A 142 -4.01 15.52 -13.15
N ASP A 143 -3.59 15.32 -11.88
CA ASP A 143 -2.47 16.09 -11.29
C ASP A 143 -1.14 15.32 -11.30
N HIS A 144 -1.18 14.00 -11.52
CA HIS A 144 -0.04 13.07 -11.47
C HIS A 144 0.81 13.17 -10.19
N ALA A 145 0.34 13.84 -9.15
CA ALA A 145 1.04 14.02 -7.90
C ALA A 145 0.90 12.76 -7.03
N PRO A 146 2.00 12.25 -6.45
CA PRO A 146 1.95 11.07 -5.60
C PRO A 146 1.43 11.42 -4.20
N TYR A 147 0.50 10.60 -3.72
CA TYR A 147 -0.03 10.63 -2.37
C TYR A 147 0.19 9.27 -1.71
N VAL A 148 0.29 9.25 -0.39
CA VAL A 148 0.30 8.03 0.41
C VAL A 148 -1.06 7.85 1.04
N SER A 149 -1.71 6.73 0.73
CA SER A 149 -2.92 6.27 1.40
C SER A 149 -2.55 5.18 2.41
N GLU A 150 -3.01 5.35 3.66
CA GLU A 150 -2.73 4.39 4.73
C GLU A 150 -3.87 4.29 5.74
N ALA A 151 -3.95 3.12 6.41
CA ALA A 151 -4.77 2.94 7.59
C ALA A 151 -3.89 2.94 8.84
N GLN A 152 -4.00 3.97 9.68
CA GLN A 152 -3.08 4.17 10.81
C GLN A 152 -3.83 4.37 12.13
N ARG A 153 -3.25 3.86 13.23
CA ARG A 153 -3.74 4.08 14.61
C ARG A 153 -2.91 5.10 15.38
N MET A 154 -1.67 5.32 14.98
CA MET A 154 -0.66 6.01 15.78
C MET A 154 -0.61 7.54 15.56
N ALA A 155 -1.37 8.07 14.61
CA ALA A 155 -1.35 9.49 14.27
C ALA A 155 -2.72 9.95 13.77
N GLU A 156 -3.09 11.19 14.05
CA GLU A 156 -4.34 11.79 13.61
C GLU A 156 -4.29 12.22 12.13
N PRO A 157 -5.43 12.18 11.40
CA PRO A 157 -6.67 11.54 11.81
C PRO A 157 -6.53 10.01 11.87
N TYR A 158 -7.11 9.38 12.89
CA TYR A 158 -7.09 7.92 13.04
C TYR A 158 -7.89 7.24 11.92
N GLY A 159 -7.42 6.09 11.44
CA GLY A 159 -8.07 5.36 10.36
C GLY A 159 -7.45 5.65 9.01
N LEU A 160 -8.30 5.74 7.97
CA LEU A 160 -7.85 6.00 6.61
C LEU A 160 -7.53 7.47 6.41
N ARG A 161 -6.28 7.74 6.05
CA ARG A 161 -5.77 9.07 5.71
C ARG A 161 -5.05 9.07 4.38
N LEU A 162 -4.99 10.26 3.80
CA LEU A 162 -4.30 10.55 2.55
C LEU A 162 -3.38 11.75 2.77
N LEU A 163 -2.12 11.62 2.42
CA LEU A 163 -1.12 12.68 2.58
C LEU A 163 -0.32 12.82 1.27
N PRO A 164 0.08 14.04 0.87
CA PRO A 164 1.09 14.21 -0.18
C PRO A 164 2.35 13.41 0.15
N LEU A 165 2.96 12.75 -0.83
CA LEU A 165 4.11 11.86 -0.60
C LEU A 165 5.26 12.58 0.13
N ALA A 166 5.55 13.83 -0.25
CA ALA A 166 6.60 14.63 0.39
C ALA A 166 6.32 14.87 1.88
N GLU A 167 5.06 15.18 2.24
CA GLU A 167 4.65 15.38 3.64
C GLU A 167 4.73 14.07 4.42
N TRP A 168 4.30 12.96 3.82
CA TRP A 168 4.39 11.64 4.45
C TRP A 168 5.85 11.21 4.71
N ILE A 169 6.74 11.43 3.74
CA ILE A 169 8.18 11.16 3.88
C ILE A 169 8.76 11.98 5.02
N ALA A 170 8.49 13.29 5.07
CA ALA A 170 8.96 14.17 6.13
C ALA A 170 8.47 13.72 7.51
N GLY A 171 7.19 13.34 7.63
CA GLY A 171 6.62 12.85 8.89
C GLY A 171 7.07 11.44 9.30
N THR A 172 7.64 10.66 8.38
CA THR A 172 8.02 9.24 8.60
C THR A 172 9.54 9.03 8.56
N GLN A 173 10.32 10.10 8.42
CA GLN A 173 11.76 10.04 8.17
C GLN A 173 12.53 9.20 9.20
N ASP A 174 12.10 9.18 10.46
CA ASP A 174 12.73 8.36 11.50
C ASP A 174 12.62 6.85 11.28
N ASN A 175 11.63 6.41 10.50
CA ASN A 175 11.43 5.02 10.10
C ASN A 175 11.99 4.70 8.71
N LEU A 176 12.32 5.70 7.89
CA LEU A 176 12.89 5.52 6.55
C LEU A 176 14.41 5.31 6.61
N LYS A 177 14.82 4.18 7.22
CA LYS A 177 16.23 3.81 7.41
C LYS A 177 16.49 2.41 6.84
N PRO A 178 17.72 2.12 6.39
CA PRO A 178 18.10 0.76 6.02
C PRO A 178 17.75 -0.23 7.12
N GLY A 179 17.10 -1.33 6.76
CA GLY A 179 16.63 -2.34 7.72
C GLY A 179 15.35 -1.99 8.48
N MET A 180 14.70 -0.86 8.18
CA MET A 180 13.42 -0.46 8.79
C MET A 180 12.32 -0.14 7.78
N ALA A 181 12.67 0.14 6.52
CA ALA A 181 11.71 0.47 5.48
C ALA A 181 12.08 -0.18 4.14
N TRP A 182 11.05 -0.58 3.41
CA TRP A 182 11.18 -1.22 2.10
C TRP A 182 10.05 -0.76 1.18
N ALA A 183 10.37 -0.46 -0.08
CA ALA A 183 9.37 -0.12 -1.10
C ALA A 183 9.51 -1.03 -2.32
N VAL A 184 8.36 -1.46 -2.85
CA VAL A 184 8.28 -2.40 -3.99
C VAL A 184 7.34 -1.83 -5.05
N ALA A 185 7.57 -2.17 -6.31
CA ALA A 185 6.70 -1.77 -7.42
C ALA A 185 5.57 -2.81 -7.60
N PRO A 186 4.34 -2.57 -7.11
CA PRO A 186 3.34 -3.62 -6.99
C PRO A 186 2.80 -4.13 -8.33
N PHE A 187 2.94 -3.34 -9.39
CA PHE A 187 2.42 -3.65 -10.72
C PHE A 187 3.51 -4.07 -11.73
N ALA A 188 4.79 -4.04 -11.35
CA ALA A 188 5.89 -4.53 -12.18
C ALA A 188 5.98 -6.06 -12.12
N GLY A 189 6.34 -6.70 -13.24
CA GLY A 189 6.43 -8.17 -13.38
C GLY A 189 5.63 -8.69 -14.55
#